data_AF-A0A6V7LS31-F1
#
_entry.id   AF-A0A6V7LS31-F1
#
_cell.length_a   1.000
_cell.length_b   1.000
_cell.length_c   1.000
_cell.angle_alpha   90.00
_cell.angle_beta   90.00
_cell.angle_gamma   90.00
#
_symmetry.space_group_name_H-M   'P 1'
#
loop_
_entity.id
_entity.type
_entity.pdbx_description
1 polymer ?
#
loop_
_entity_poly.entity_id
_entity_poly.type
_entity_poly.pdbx_seq_one_letter_code
_entity_poly.pdbx_strand_id
1 'polypeptide(L)'
;MSVGPLVTEVVVAFVLAATLLYRYGNVFRNHIVVTISVLIAWYFSLLIVFVLPLDVSSTVYRQCVERNVSQEFNTTCQKPWSSVPNNVFPDLWRIVYWTSQCLTWLILPLMQSYIKAGDFTVRGKLKSALIDNIIYYGSYLFICGILLIYLALKPGTHLDGQKLKAIASSASNTWGLFLLVLLLGYALVEVPRGLWNNSKLPYKLQYSYFK
;
A
#
# COMPACT_ATOMS: atom_id res chain seq x y z
N MET A 1 -0.58 -30.39 -4.53
CA MET A 1 -0.48 -28.96 -4.17
C MET A 1 -1.22 -28.18 -5.23
N SER A 2 -2.25 -27.40 -4.89
CA SER A 2 -2.97 -26.56 -5.85
C SER A 2 -2.42 -25.13 -5.76
N VAL A 3 -1.38 -24.84 -6.53
CA VAL A 3 -0.83 -23.48 -6.65
C VAL A 3 -1.65 -22.65 -7.65
N GLY A 4 -2.42 -23.31 -8.51
CA GLY A 4 -3.27 -22.71 -9.55
C GLY A 4 -4.13 -21.54 -9.07
N PRO A 5 -4.88 -21.64 -7.96
CA PRO A 5 -5.75 -20.54 -7.50
C PRO A 5 -4.98 -19.26 -7.15
N LEU A 6 -3.84 -19.39 -6.46
CA LEU A 6 -2.98 -18.25 -6.14
C LEU A 6 -2.46 -17.58 -7.42
N VAL A 7 -2.01 -18.37 -8.39
CA VAL A 7 -1.51 -17.84 -9.68
C VAL A 7 -2.63 -17.13 -10.44
N THR A 8 -3.82 -17.72 -10.48
CA THR A 8 -4.98 -17.11 -11.13
C THR A 8 -5.31 -15.75 -10.50
N GLU A 9 -5.36 -15.65 -9.18
CA GLU A 9 -5.64 -14.37 -8.49
C GLU A 9 -4.56 -13.31 -8.74
N VAL A 10 -3.28 -13.70 -8.68
CA VAL A 10 -2.13 -12.83 -9.01
C VAL A 10 -2.26 -12.26 -10.42
N VAL A 11 -2.60 -13.12 -11.40
CA VAL A 11 -2.80 -12.71 -12.79
C VAL A 11 -4.02 -11.81 -12.95
N VAL A 12 -5.15 -12.17 -12.32
CA VAL A 12 -6.38 -11.36 -12.35
C VAL A 12 -6.14 -9.97 -11.77
N ALA A 13 -5.45 -9.87 -10.64
CA ALA A 13 -5.10 -8.59 -10.03
C ALA A 13 -4.23 -7.74 -10.97
N PHE A 14 -3.26 -8.35 -11.66
CA PHE A 14 -2.41 -7.66 -12.63
C PHE A 14 -3.20 -7.17 -13.85
N VAL A 15 -4.02 -8.02 -14.46
CA VAL A 15 -4.84 -7.66 -15.62
C VAL A 15 -5.83 -6.55 -15.24
N LEU A 16 -6.44 -6.63 -14.07
CA LEU A 16 -7.37 -5.61 -13.58
C LEU A 16 -6.65 -4.27 -13.36
N ALA A 17 -5.48 -4.27 -12.70
CA ALA A 17 -4.68 -3.07 -12.52
C ALA A 17 -4.24 -2.45 -13.86
N ALA A 18 -3.76 -3.26 -14.79
CA ALA A 18 -3.34 -2.81 -16.11
C ALA A 18 -4.51 -2.26 -16.93
N THR A 19 -5.69 -2.89 -16.88
CA THR A 19 -6.89 -2.44 -17.59
C THR A 19 -7.41 -1.11 -17.04
N LEU A 20 -7.43 -0.97 -15.70
CA LEU A 20 -7.78 0.30 -15.07
C LEU A 20 -6.79 1.40 -15.45
N LEU A 21 -5.49 1.12 -15.42
CA LEU A 21 -4.48 2.08 -15.80
C LEU A 21 -4.56 2.46 -17.28
N TYR A 22 -4.85 1.51 -18.17
CA TYR A 22 -5.04 1.79 -19.59
C TYR A 22 -6.30 2.63 -19.86
N ARG A 23 -7.40 2.35 -19.12
CA ARG A 23 -8.67 3.05 -19.30
C ARG A 23 -8.65 4.47 -18.73
N TYR A 24 -8.03 4.67 -17.57
CA TYR A 24 -8.05 5.95 -16.86
C TYR A 24 -6.74 6.73 -16.97
N GLY A 25 -5.62 6.04 -17.17
CA GLY A 25 -4.32 6.64 -17.42
C GLY A 25 -4.11 6.84 -18.92
N ASN A 26 -3.81 8.06 -19.34
CA ASN A 26 -3.41 8.32 -20.72
C ASN A 26 -1.95 7.84 -20.94
N VAL A 27 -1.77 6.51 -21.02
CA VAL A 27 -0.47 5.82 -20.95
C VAL A 27 0.53 6.32 -22.00
N PHE A 28 0.04 6.69 -23.18
CA PHE A 28 0.89 7.14 -24.30
C PHE A 28 1.45 8.55 -24.12
N ARG A 29 0.84 9.37 -23.25
CA ARG A 29 1.28 10.76 -23.02
C ARG A 29 2.20 10.90 -21.81
N ASN A 30 2.10 9.97 -20.87
CA ASN A 30 2.83 10.04 -19.62
C ASN A 30 4.23 9.40 -19.75
N HIS A 31 5.18 9.89 -18.96
CA HIS A 31 6.51 9.30 -18.91
C HIS A 31 6.44 7.85 -18.38
N ILE A 32 7.16 6.94 -19.04
CA ILE A 32 7.10 5.50 -18.78
C ILE A 32 7.33 5.17 -17.30
N VAL A 33 8.26 5.87 -16.65
CA VAL A 33 8.56 5.66 -15.22
C VAL A 33 7.34 5.92 -14.34
N VAL A 34 6.55 6.96 -14.63
CA VAL A 34 5.33 7.27 -13.88
C VAL A 34 4.28 6.18 -14.09
N THR A 35 4.09 5.75 -15.34
CA THR A 35 3.16 4.67 -15.68
C THR A 35 3.51 3.37 -14.96
N ILE A 36 4.79 2.96 -14.97
CA ILE A 36 5.24 1.74 -14.29
C ILE A 36 5.06 1.85 -12.77
N SER A 37 5.45 2.98 -12.16
CA SER A 37 5.31 3.14 -10.71
C SER A 37 3.84 3.12 -10.27
N VAL A 38 2.94 3.75 -11.03
CA VAL A 38 1.50 3.70 -10.73
C VAL A 38 0.93 2.30 -10.95
N LEU A 39 1.36 1.59 -12.01
CA LEU A 39 0.94 0.21 -12.25
C LEU A 39 1.32 -0.71 -11.08
N ILE A 40 2.56 -0.63 -10.62
CA ILE A 40 3.05 -1.41 -9.47
C ILE A 40 2.27 -1.05 -8.21
N ALA A 41 2.02 0.23 -7.96
CA ALA A 41 1.24 0.69 -6.80
C ALA A 41 -0.17 0.07 -6.80
N TRP A 42 -0.89 0.21 -7.91
CA TRP A 42 -2.27 -0.27 -8.03
C TRP A 42 -2.34 -1.79 -8.01
N TYR A 43 -1.39 -2.46 -8.66
CA TYR A 43 -1.28 -3.90 -8.65
C TYR A 43 -1.16 -4.44 -7.22
N PHE A 44 -0.26 -3.92 -6.39
CA PHE A 44 -0.12 -4.39 -5.02
C PHE A 44 -1.33 -4.06 -4.15
N SER A 45 -1.95 -2.89 -4.32
CA SER A 45 -3.20 -2.57 -3.61
C SER A 45 -4.33 -3.56 -3.92
N LEU A 46 -4.49 -3.92 -5.19
CA LEU A 46 -5.52 -4.88 -5.63
C LEU A 46 -5.17 -6.33 -5.27
N LEU A 47 -3.89 -6.68 -5.32
CA LEU A 47 -3.40 -8.01 -4.95
C LEU A 47 -3.77 -8.37 -3.51
N ILE A 48 -3.65 -7.42 -2.58
CA ILE A 48 -3.97 -7.62 -1.16
C ILE A 48 -5.43 -8.07 -0.98
N VAL A 49 -6.36 -7.53 -1.76
CA VAL A 49 -7.79 -7.85 -1.66
C VAL A 49 -8.06 -9.33 -1.96
N PHE A 50 -7.33 -9.92 -2.90
CA PHE A 50 -7.50 -11.33 -3.29
C PHE A 50 -6.66 -12.28 -2.43
N VAL A 51 -5.39 -11.93 -2.16
CA VAL A 51 -4.45 -12.81 -1.43
C VAL A 51 -4.79 -12.94 0.05
N LEU A 52 -5.35 -11.89 0.68
CA LEU A 52 -5.62 -11.89 2.13
C LEU A 52 -6.64 -12.97 2.55
N PRO A 53 -7.80 -13.14 1.88
CA PRO A 53 -8.69 -14.28 2.13
C PRO A 53 -8.01 -15.65 2.03
N LEU A 54 -7.14 -15.85 1.03
CA LEU A 54 -6.40 -17.11 0.87
C LEU A 54 -5.43 -17.35 2.03
N ASP A 55 -4.68 -16.34 2.43
CA ASP A 55 -3.73 -16.44 3.55
C ASP A 55 -4.47 -16.77 4.86
N VAL A 56 -5.58 -16.08 5.15
CA VAL A 56 -6.45 -16.37 6.31
C VAL A 56 -6.99 -17.79 6.26
N SER A 57 -7.49 -18.27 5.10
CA SER A 57 -7.97 -19.65 4.98
C SER A 57 -6.86 -20.69 5.22
N SER A 58 -5.64 -20.38 4.79
CA SER A 58 -4.48 -21.26 4.94
C SER A 58 -3.98 -21.31 6.38
N THR A 59 -4.01 -20.19 7.10
CA THR A 59 -3.61 -20.10 8.50
C THR A 59 -4.63 -20.79 9.42
N VAL A 60 -5.93 -20.61 9.18
CA VAL A 60 -6.99 -21.34 9.90
C VAL A 60 -6.85 -22.85 9.73
N TYR A 61 -6.57 -23.31 8.50
CA TYR A 61 -6.33 -24.73 8.24
C TYR A 61 -5.11 -25.26 9.01
N ARG A 62 -4.00 -24.52 9.03
CA ARG A 62 -2.79 -24.91 9.77
C ARG A 62 -3.05 -25.01 11.28
N GLN A 63 -3.76 -24.03 11.85
CA GLN A 63 -4.15 -24.05 13.26
C GLN A 63 -5.05 -25.25 13.60
N CYS A 64 -5.96 -25.63 12.69
CA CYS A 64 -6.78 -26.83 12.85
C CYS A 64 -5.93 -28.10 12.89
N VAL A 65 -5.01 -28.26 11.93
CA VAL A 65 -4.14 -29.43 11.85
C VAL A 65 -3.23 -29.54 13.08
N GLU A 66 -2.67 -28.41 13.53
CA GLU A 66 -1.82 -28.37 14.72
C GLU A 66 -2.60 -28.77 15.99
N ARG A 67 -3.81 -28.25 16.18
CA ARG A 67 -4.67 -28.62 17.31
C ARG A 67 -5.08 -30.09 17.30
N ASN A 68 -5.41 -30.65 16.15
CA ASN A 68 -5.74 -32.08 16.02
C ASN A 68 -4.57 -32.98 16.46
N VAL A 69 -3.34 -32.61 16.12
CA VAL A 69 -2.14 -33.36 16.51
C VAL A 69 -1.86 -33.20 18.01
N SER A 70 -2.05 -32.01 18.58
CA SER A 70 -1.73 -31.75 19.99
C SER A 70 -2.80 -32.20 20.99
N GLN A 71 -4.08 -32.28 20.62
CA GLN A 71 -5.20 -32.54 21.55
C GLN A 71 -5.97 -33.84 21.26
N GLU A 72 -5.48 -34.72 20.37
CA GLU A 72 -6.17 -35.96 19.95
C GLU A 72 -7.66 -35.75 19.57
N PHE A 73 -8.00 -34.55 19.07
CA PHE A 73 -9.35 -34.24 18.65
C PHE A 73 -9.59 -34.78 17.22
N ASN A 74 -10.55 -35.69 17.06
CA ASN A 74 -10.96 -36.25 15.76
C ASN A 74 -11.87 -35.29 14.98
N THR A 75 -11.45 -34.04 14.79
CA THR A 75 -12.14 -33.06 13.94
C THR A 75 -11.60 -33.10 12.51
N THR A 76 -12.46 -33.20 11.50
CA THR A 76 -12.03 -33.19 10.10
C THR A 76 -11.64 -31.77 9.67
N CYS A 77 -10.34 -31.51 9.51
CA CYS A 77 -9.87 -30.23 8.96
C CYS A 77 -10.09 -30.18 7.45
N GLN A 78 -10.93 -29.25 6.98
CA GLN A 78 -11.20 -29.08 5.55
C GLN A 78 -10.04 -28.35 4.86
N LYS A 79 -9.47 -28.98 3.84
CA LYS A 79 -8.36 -28.42 3.08
C LYS A 79 -8.79 -27.17 2.30
N PRO A 80 -8.05 -26.05 2.39
CA PRO A 80 -8.37 -24.86 1.63
C PRO A 80 -8.13 -25.08 0.13
N TRP A 81 -8.84 -24.31 -0.68
CA TRP A 81 -8.82 -24.38 -2.15
C TRP A 81 -7.40 -24.21 -2.72
N SER A 82 -6.58 -23.36 -2.09
CA SER A 82 -5.18 -23.13 -2.43
C SER A 82 -4.26 -23.74 -1.35
N SER A 83 -3.56 -24.83 -1.70
CA SER A 83 -2.62 -25.51 -0.79
C SER A 83 -1.19 -25.18 -1.20
N VAL A 84 -0.66 -24.14 -0.56
CA VAL A 84 0.62 -23.50 -0.85
C VAL A 84 1.63 -23.78 0.29
N PRO A 85 2.92 -23.97 -0.01
CA PRO A 85 3.93 -24.24 1.03
C PRO A 85 4.13 -23.04 1.98
N ASN A 86 4.70 -23.31 3.15
CA ASN A 86 4.73 -22.39 4.29
C ASN A 86 5.53 -21.10 4.07
N ASN A 87 6.45 -21.10 3.12
CA ASN A 87 7.34 -19.99 2.80
C ASN A 87 6.71 -18.95 1.86
N VAL A 88 5.74 -19.34 1.02
CA VAL A 88 5.27 -18.48 -0.08
C VAL A 88 4.54 -17.22 0.41
N PHE A 89 3.62 -17.34 1.37
CA PHE A 89 2.92 -16.17 1.90
C PHE A 89 3.86 -15.19 2.63
N PRO A 90 4.75 -15.63 3.55
CA PRO A 90 5.75 -14.74 4.15
C PRO A 90 6.65 -14.03 3.14
N ASP A 91 7.10 -14.74 2.10
CA ASP A 91 7.96 -14.19 1.05
C ASP A 91 7.20 -13.17 0.19
N LEU A 92 5.96 -13.49 -0.20
CA LEU A 92 5.06 -12.60 -0.93
C LEU A 92 4.81 -11.31 -0.15
N TRP A 93 4.44 -11.42 1.13
CA TRP A 93 4.19 -10.27 1.98
C TRP A 93 5.43 -9.42 2.19
N ARG A 94 6.62 -10.02 2.28
CA ARG A 94 7.89 -9.28 2.36
C ARG A 94 8.13 -8.47 1.09
N ILE A 95 7.90 -9.04 -0.09
CA ILE A 95 8.05 -8.35 -1.37
C ILE A 95 7.05 -7.18 -1.43
N VAL A 96 5.76 -7.44 -1.18
CA VAL A 96 4.70 -6.42 -1.20
C VAL A 96 5.00 -5.30 -0.21
N TYR A 97 5.42 -5.64 1.01
CA TYR A 97 5.75 -4.66 2.04
C TYR A 97 6.90 -3.74 1.62
N TRP A 98 8.06 -4.30 1.27
CA TRP A 98 9.24 -3.47 0.97
C TRP A 98 9.06 -2.64 -0.30
N THR A 99 8.46 -3.22 -1.33
CA THR A 99 8.16 -2.48 -2.56
C THR A 99 7.18 -1.34 -2.31
N SER A 100 6.14 -1.56 -1.51
CA SER A 100 5.16 -0.52 -1.14
C SER A 100 5.79 0.58 -0.29
N GLN A 101 6.69 0.23 0.63
CA GLN A 101 7.43 1.22 1.44
C GLN A 101 8.36 2.08 0.56
N CYS A 102 9.11 1.47 -0.36
CA CYS A 102 9.92 2.23 -1.32
C CYS A 102 9.07 3.13 -2.22
N LEU A 103 7.93 2.64 -2.72
CA LEU A 103 7.04 3.45 -3.53
C LEU A 103 6.49 4.66 -2.78
N THR A 104 6.02 4.44 -1.54
CA THR A 104 5.32 5.45 -0.74
C THR A 104 6.25 6.54 -0.24
N TRP A 105 7.45 6.18 0.22
CA TRP A 105 8.35 7.14 0.86
C TRP A 105 9.40 7.73 -0.08
N LEU A 106 9.74 7.04 -1.17
CA LEU A 106 10.78 7.48 -2.09
C LEU A 106 10.20 7.90 -3.45
N ILE A 107 9.55 6.98 -4.15
CA ILE A 107 9.25 7.16 -5.58
C ILE A 107 8.11 8.16 -5.80
N LEU A 108 6.95 7.94 -5.17
CA LEU A 108 5.75 8.77 -5.38
C LEU A 108 5.93 10.22 -4.90
N PRO A 109 6.52 10.49 -3.72
CA PRO A 109 6.77 11.86 -3.26
C PRO A 109 7.76 12.60 -4.15
N LEU A 110 8.80 11.90 -4.63
CA LEU A 110 9.75 12.48 -5.58
C LEU A 110 9.07 12.85 -6.90
N MET A 111 8.21 11.98 -7.44
CA MET A 111 7.42 12.27 -8.64
C MET A 111 6.50 13.47 -8.44
N GLN A 112 5.83 13.57 -7.29
CA GLN A 112 4.94 14.70 -6.98
C GLN A 112 5.71 16.02 -6.92
N SER A 113 6.85 16.07 -6.22
CA SER A 113 7.68 17.28 -6.14
C SER A 113 8.31 17.62 -7.49
N TYR A 114 8.68 16.63 -8.30
CA TYR A 114 9.22 16.84 -9.65
C TYR A 114 8.24 17.55 -10.59
N ILE A 115 6.95 17.19 -10.52
CA ILE A 115 5.91 17.84 -11.33
C ILE A 115 5.63 19.27 -10.84
N LYS A 116 5.74 19.50 -9.53
CA LYS A 116 5.55 20.82 -8.91
C LYS A 116 6.74 21.76 -9.11
N ALA A 117 7.93 21.23 -9.40
CA ALA A 117 9.13 22.03 -9.62
C ALA A 117 9.02 22.91 -10.88
N GLY A 118 9.21 24.22 -10.70
CA GLY A 118 9.14 25.23 -11.77
C GLY A 118 10.40 25.35 -12.63
N ASP A 119 11.44 24.54 -12.39
CA ASP A 119 12.69 24.61 -13.14
C ASP A 119 12.53 24.15 -14.60
N PHE A 120 13.21 24.80 -15.54
CA PHE A 120 13.10 24.45 -16.96
C PHE A 120 13.94 23.23 -17.38
N THR A 121 14.92 22.83 -16.57
CA THR A 121 15.81 21.70 -16.89
C THR A 121 15.48 20.45 -16.07
N VAL A 122 15.63 19.27 -16.68
CA VAL A 122 15.38 17.98 -15.99
C VAL A 122 16.25 17.81 -14.75
N ARG A 123 17.53 18.21 -14.82
CA ARG A 123 18.47 18.17 -13.68
C ARG A 123 18.06 19.13 -12.57
N GLY A 124 17.62 20.34 -12.93
CA GLY A 124 17.10 21.32 -11.97
C GLY A 124 15.88 20.78 -11.23
N LYS A 125 14.88 20.31 -11.98
CA LYS A 125 13.66 19.72 -11.40
C LYS A 125 13.95 18.56 -10.44
N LEU A 126 14.86 17.64 -10.81
CA LEU A 126 15.21 16.52 -9.94
C LEU A 126 15.94 16.97 -8.68
N LYS A 127 16.85 17.94 -8.78
CA LYS A 127 17.56 18.51 -7.63
C LYS A 127 16.58 19.20 -6.68
N SER A 128 15.70 20.05 -7.20
CA SER A 128 14.70 20.76 -6.41
C SER A 128 13.73 19.79 -5.74
N ALA A 129 13.24 18.79 -6.48
CA ALA A 129 12.37 17.75 -5.93
C ALA A 129 13.05 16.92 -4.81
N LEU A 130 14.34 16.60 -4.95
CA LEU A 130 15.10 15.91 -3.91
C LEU A 130 15.29 16.79 -2.67
N ILE A 131 15.63 18.07 -2.85
CA ILE A 131 15.83 19.01 -1.75
C ILE A 131 14.53 19.18 -0.96
N ASP A 132 13.39 19.38 -1.63
CA ASP A 132 12.09 19.55 -0.96
C ASP A 132 11.73 18.32 -0.11
N ASN A 133 11.93 17.11 -0.66
CA ASN A 133 11.67 15.87 0.07
C ASN A 133 12.65 15.68 1.23
N ILE A 134 13.95 15.98 1.05
CA ILE A 134 14.95 15.89 2.12
C ILE A 134 14.65 16.88 3.26
N ILE A 135 14.21 18.10 2.95
CA ILE A 135 13.82 19.08 3.98
C ILE A 135 12.61 18.56 4.75
N TYR A 136 11.58 18.08 4.04
CA TYR A 136 10.38 17.52 4.66
C TYR A 136 10.72 16.33 5.56
N TYR A 137 11.32 15.26 5.01
CA TYR A 137 11.67 14.07 5.78
C TYR A 137 12.72 14.34 6.85
N GLY A 138 13.68 15.22 6.58
CA GLY A 138 14.70 15.65 7.53
C GLY A 138 14.09 16.32 8.75
N SER A 139 13.09 17.19 8.56
CA SER A 139 12.38 17.82 9.68
C SER A 139 11.63 16.79 10.55
N TYR A 140 10.95 15.82 9.94
CA TYR A 140 10.29 14.73 10.66
C TYR A 140 11.29 13.85 11.42
N LEU A 141 12.41 13.51 10.78
CA LEU A 141 13.45 12.70 11.39
C LEU A 141 14.13 13.43 12.56
N PHE A 142 14.30 14.75 12.47
CA PHE A 142 14.79 15.58 13.56
C PHE A 142 13.87 15.52 14.78
N ILE A 143 12.55 15.70 14.60
CA ILE A 143 11.56 15.59 15.67
C ILE A 143 11.58 14.18 16.28
N CYS A 144 11.58 13.13 15.44
CA CYS A 144 11.71 11.76 15.90
C CYS A 144 13.01 11.51 16.68
N GLY A 145 14.12 12.11 16.26
CA GLY A 145 15.42 12.03 16.95
C GLY A 145 15.35 12.58 18.37
N ILE A 146 14.74 13.76 18.56
CA ILE A 146 14.52 14.34 19.90
C ILE A 146 13.67 13.40 20.77
N LEU A 147 12.59 12.84 20.22
CA LEU A 147 11.73 11.89 20.94
C LEU A 147 12.47 10.61 21.33
N LEU A 148 13.34 10.09 20.46
CA LEU A 148 14.15 8.91 20.75
C LEU A 148 15.21 9.20 21.82
N ILE A 149 15.83 10.38 21.80
CA ILE A 149 16.76 10.81 22.86
C ILE A 149 16.03 10.92 24.20
N TYR A 150 14.84 11.53 24.21
CA TYR A 150 13.99 11.58 25.41
C TYR A 150 13.68 10.18 25.95
N LEU A 151 13.36 9.23 25.08
CA LEU A 151 13.08 7.84 25.47
C LEU A 151 14.35 7.15 26.00
N ALA A 152 15.51 7.39 25.38
CA ALA A 152 16.80 6.82 25.81
C ALA A 152 17.22 7.29 27.20
N LEU A 153 16.91 8.54 27.55
CA LEU A 153 17.24 9.14 28.85
C LEU A 153 16.31 8.68 29.98
N LYS A 154 15.16 8.05 29.68
CA LYS A 154 14.29 7.48 30.71
C LYS A 154 14.94 6.22 31.32
N PRO A 155 15.26 6.22 32.63
CA PRO A 155 15.88 5.07 33.28
C PRO A 155 14.93 3.87 33.24
N GLY A 156 15.45 2.72 32.78
CA GLY A 156 14.70 1.45 32.66
C GLY A 156 14.43 0.96 31.24
N THR A 157 14.81 1.71 30.19
CA THR A 157 14.63 1.28 28.80
C THR A 157 15.96 1.04 28.07
N HIS A 158 16.34 -0.22 27.91
CA HIS A 158 17.37 -0.59 26.94
C HIS A 158 16.76 -0.53 25.53
N LEU A 159 17.15 0.50 24.78
CA LEU A 159 16.82 0.65 23.36
C LEU A 159 17.64 -0.34 22.55
N ASP A 160 17.03 -1.48 22.24
CA ASP A 160 17.60 -2.47 21.35
C ASP A 160 17.22 -2.17 19.89
N GLY A 161 18.06 -2.58 18.93
CA GLY A 161 17.81 -2.40 17.50
C GLY A 161 16.50 -3.05 17.05
N GLN A 162 16.12 -4.16 17.69
CA GLN A 162 14.85 -4.83 17.44
C GLN A 162 13.64 -3.99 17.89
N LYS A 163 13.76 -3.26 19.02
CA LYS A 163 12.72 -2.35 19.50
C LYS A 163 12.61 -1.11 18.61
N LEU A 164 13.73 -0.57 18.15
CA LEU A 164 13.74 0.56 17.21
C LEU A 164 13.04 0.18 15.89
N LYS A 165 13.34 -1.00 15.35
CA LYS A 165 12.65 -1.53 14.17
C LYS A 165 11.15 -1.69 14.40
N ALA A 166 10.75 -2.22 15.57
CA ALA A 166 9.36 -2.36 15.94
C ALA A 166 8.65 -0.98 16.00
N ILE A 167 9.26 0.01 16.65
CA ILE A 167 8.75 1.39 16.72
C ILE A 167 8.60 2.01 15.32
N ALA A 168 9.61 1.86 14.46
CA ALA A 168 9.54 2.39 13.09
C ALA A 168 8.41 1.74 12.29
N SER A 169 8.24 0.42 12.41
CA SER A 169 7.15 -0.29 11.72
C SER A 169 5.76 0.09 12.25
N SER A 170 5.60 0.27 13.58
CA SER A 170 4.33 0.68 14.17
C SER A 170 4.00 2.12 13.83
N ALA A 171 4.98 3.03 13.85
CA ALA A 171 4.81 4.43 13.44
C ALA A 171 4.39 4.56 11.96
N SER A 172 4.98 3.77 11.07
CA SER A 172 4.56 3.75 9.65
C SER A 172 3.11 3.28 9.49
N ASN A 173 2.69 2.27 10.25
CA ASN A 173 1.32 1.77 10.22
C ASN A 173 0.33 2.76 10.82
N THR A 174 0.67 3.43 11.94
CA THR A 174 -0.21 4.44 12.54
C THR A 174 -0.40 5.64 11.63
N TRP A 175 0.63 6.05 10.88
CA TRP A 175 0.50 7.09 9.86
C TRP A 175 -0.52 6.71 8.78
N GLY A 176 -0.43 5.49 8.25
CA GLY A 176 -1.40 4.99 7.26
C GLY A 176 -2.83 4.93 7.80
N LEU A 177 -3.02 4.41 9.02
CA LEU A 177 -4.32 4.35 9.68
C LEU A 177 -4.89 5.74 9.99
N PHE A 178 -4.05 6.67 10.43
CA PHE A 178 -4.44 8.05 10.68
C PHE A 178 -4.98 8.72 9.41
N LEU A 179 -4.27 8.59 8.28
CA LEU A 179 -4.74 9.10 6.99
C LEU A 179 -6.03 8.40 6.53
N LEU A 180 -6.14 7.08 6.72
CA LEU A 180 -7.35 6.33 6.38
C LEU A 180 -8.55 6.88 7.16
N VAL A 181 -8.43 7.08 8.47
CA VAL A 181 -9.53 7.62 9.30
C VAL A 181 -9.96 9.01 8.81
N LEU A 182 -9.02 9.88 8.47
CA LEU A 182 -9.34 11.23 7.97
C LEU A 182 -9.98 11.22 6.57
N LEU A 183 -9.45 10.41 5.65
CA LEU A 183 -9.84 10.45 4.24
C LEU A 183 -11.03 9.55 3.91
N LEU A 184 -11.25 8.47 4.66
CA LEU A 184 -12.32 7.51 4.41
C LEU A 184 -13.70 8.17 4.50
N GLY A 185 -13.90 9.04 5.50
CA GLY A 185 -15.19 9.73 5.68
C GLY A 185 -15.57 10.59 4.47
N TYR A 186 -14.60 11.33 3.92
CA TYR A 186 -14.82 12.12 2.71
C TYR A 186 -15.10 11.22 1.50
N ALA A 187 -14.30 10.17 1.30
CA ALA A 187 -14.46 9.26 0.17
C ALA A 187 -15.82 8.53 0.18
N LEU A 188 -16.30 8.11 1.36
CA LEU A 188 -17.57 7.40 1.52
C LEU A 188 -18.78 8.25 1.13
N VAL A 189 -18.70 9.58 1.29
CA VAL A 189 -19.80 10.50 1.00
C VAL A 189 -19.68 11.09 -0.40
N GLU A 190 -18.50 11.62 -0.73
CA GLU A 190 -18.34 12.43 -1.94
C GLU A 190 -18.23 11.56 -3.21
N VAL A 191 -17.69 10.34 -3.13
CA VAL A 191 -17.60 9.45 -4.31
C VAL A 191 -18.99 8.99 -4.78
N PRO A 192 -19.88 8.45 -3.92
CA PRO A 192 -21.24 8.09 -4.35
C PRO A 192 -22.05 9.31 -4.77
N ARG A 193 -21.95 10.44 -4.06
CA ARG A 193 -22.61 11.69 -4.43
C ARG A 193 -22.17 12.17 -5.81
N GLY A 194 -20.86 12.11 -6.08
CA GLY A 194 -20.28 12.46 -7.37
C GLY A 194 -20.82 11.56 -8.49
N LEU A 195 -20.87 10.25 -8.29
CA LEU A 195 -21.45 9.30 -9.26
C LEU A 195 -22.95 9.57 -9.50
N TRP A 196 -23.72 9.78 -8.42
CA TRP A 196 -25.14 10.10 -8.49
C TRP A 196 -25.40 11.38 -9.27
N ASN A 197 -24.66 12.46 -8.98
CA ASN A 197 -24.80 13.72 -9.67
C ASN A 197 -24.33 13.65 -11.13
N ASN A 198 -23.27 12.89 -11.43
CA ASN A 198 -22.80 12.66 -12.79
C ASN A 198 -23.76 11.83 -13.65
N SER A 199 -24.64 11.03 -13.03
CA SER A 199 -25.69 10.28 -13.74
C SER A 199 -26.89 11.16 -14.13
N LYS A 200 -27.09 12.30 -13.46
CA LYS A 200 -28.17 13.24 -13.75
C LYS A 200 -27.80 14.16 -14.91
N LEU A 201 -28.38 13.93 -16.08
CA LEU A 201 -28.13 14.72 -17.29
C LEU A 201 -28.30 16.24 -17.09
N PRO A 202 -29.38 16.75 -16.46
CA PRO A 202 -29.56 18.19 -16.29
C PRO A 202 -28.48 18.81 -15.40
N TYR A 203 -28.12 18.12 -14.31
CA TYR A 203 -27.07 18.56 -13.39
C TYR A 203 -25.70 18.62 -14.10
N LYS A 204 -25.36 17.58 -14.85
CA LYS A 204 -24.08 17.52 -15.57
C LYS A 204 -23.99 18.58 -16.67
N LEU A 205 -25.08 18.80 -17.38
CA LEU A 205 -25.16 19.78 -18.46
C LEU A 205 -25.06 21.21 -17.92
N GLN A 206 -25.76 21.53 -16.82
CA GLN A 206 -25.63 22.81 -16.12
C GLN A 206 -24.21 23.00 -15.57
N TYR A 207 -23.64 21.98 -14.92
CA TYR A 207 -22.27 22.04 -14.40
C TYR A 207 -21.25 22.30 -15.52
N SER A 208 -21.39 21.68 -16.68
CA SER A 208 -20.49 21.90 -17.83
C SER A 208 -20.64 23.28 -18.48
N TYR A 209 -21.81 23.94 -18.39
CA TYR A 209 -21.98 25.29 -18.91
C TYR A 209 -21.38 26.39 -18.02
N PHE A 210 -21.26 26.16 -16.71
CA PHE A 210 -20.83 27.16 -15.73
C PHE A 210 -19.47 26.86 -15.09
N LYS A 211 -18.71 25.91 -15.64
CA LYS A 211 -17.36 25.57 -15.19
C LYS A 211 -16.32 26.30 -16.03
#